data_AF-A0A5E6N3J8-F1
#
_entry.id   AF-A0A5E6N3J8-F1
#
_cell.length_a   1.000
_cell.length_b   1.000
_cell.length_c   1.000
_cell.angle_alpha   90.00
_cell.angle_beta   90.00
_cell.angle_gamma   90.00
#
_symmetry.space_group_name_H-M   'P 1'
#
loop_
_entity.id
_entity.type
_entity.pdbx_description
1 polymer ?
#
loop_
_entity_poly.entity_id
_entity_poly.type
_entity_poly.pdbx_seq_one_letter_code
_entity_poly.pdbx_strand_id
1 'polypeptide(L)'
;MLEPLLEQINHHLEQNSIIVSLGSINIIDATVIEAKQSRKRKGRNGNNTQDPEADYNVKIAADGKRKTTYGYKMHVNTDEDGFVKKMTYTSGNVHDSKEFDKLLGINKHKKE
;
A
#
# COMPACT_ATOMS: atom_id res chain seq x y z
N MET A 1 -4.73 14.01 4.34
CA MET A 1 -5.07 14.10 5.78
C MET A 1 -4.46 12.95 6.58
N LEU A 2 -4.51 11.71 6.08
CA LEU A 2 -3.94 10.54 6.77
C LEU A 2 -2.41 10.55 6.87
N GLU A 3 -1.70 10.83 5.75
CA GLU A 3 -0.23 10.82 5.74
C GLU A 3 0.41 11.81 6.72
N PRO A 4 0.01 13.11 6.76
CA PRO A 4 0.59 14.05 7.74
C PRO A 4 0.33 13.65 9.19
N LEU A 5 -0.83 13.04 9.48
CA LEU A 5 -1.17 12.59 10.83
C LEU A 5 -0.30 11.39 11.25
N LEU A 6 -0.11 10.41 10.36
CA LEU A 6 0.78 9.29 10.62
C LEU A 6 2.22 9.77 10.85
N GLU A 7 2.69 10.72 10.05
CA GLU A 7 4.03 11.29 10.19
C GLU A 7 4.19 11.99 11.56
N GLN A 8 3.17 12.71 12.02
CA GLN A 8 3.17 13.31 13.37
C GLN A 8 3.17 12.26 14.49
N ILE A 9 2.37 11.20 14.37
CA ILE A 9 2.34 10.10 15.35
C ILE A 9 3.73 9.45 15.42
N ASN A 10 4.32 9.11 14.28
CA ASN A 10 5.64 8.49 14.24
C ASN A 10 6.71 9.41 14.83
N HIS A 11 6.64 10.71 14.55
CA HIS A 11 7.54 11.69 15.17
C HIS A 11 7.43 11.69 16.70
N HIS A 12 6.23 11.68 17.26
CA HIS A 12 6.05 11.60 18.71
C HIS A 12 6.53 10.26 19.29
N LEU A 13 6.33 9.14 18.60
CA LEU A 13 6.81 7.83 19.05
C LEU A 13 8.35 7.78 19.06
N GLU A 14 9.00 8.35 18.05
CA GLU A 14 10.47 8.46 17.98
C GLU A 14 11.01 9.35 19.10
N GLN A 15 10.38 10.52 19.34
CA GLN A 15 10.81 11.46 20.40
C GLN A 15 10.70 10.85 21.81
N ASN A 16 9.74 9.94 22.01
CA ASN A 16 9.56 9.22 23.27
C ASN A 16 10.35 7.91 23.33
N SER A 17 11.24 7.66 22.35
CA SER A 17 12.04 6.43 22.25
C SER A 17 11.21 5.14 22.25
N ILE A 18 9.97 5.20 21.75
CA ILE A 18 9.08 4.04 21.63
C ILE A 18 9.40 3.25 20.36
N ILE A 19 9.76 3.94 19.28
CA ILE A 19 10.20 3.33 18.02
C ILE A 19 11.59 3.84 17.63
N VAL A 20 12.37 2.98 17.00
CA VAL A 20 13.70 3.32 16.49
C VAL A 20 13.60 3.65 15.00
N SER A 21 14.14 4.80 14.57
CA SER A 21 14.20 5.14 13.14
C SER A 21 15.48 4.64 12.48
N LEU A 22 16.65 4.90 13.09
CA LEU A 22 17.95 4.53 12.54
C LEU A 22 18.32 3.07 12.86
N GLY A 23 18.72 2.30 11.85
CA GLY A 23 19.07 0.88 12.02
C GLY A 23 17.87 -0.05 12.23
N SER A 24 16.66 0.47 12.07
CA SER A 24 15.43 -0.29 12.25
C SER A 24 15.17 -1.24 11.07
N ILE A 25 14.57 -2.40 11.36
CA ILE A 25 14.15 -3.33 10.31
C ILE A 25 12.92 -2.75 9.61
N ASN A 26 12.82 -2.95 8.29
CA ASN A 26 11.67 -2.55 7.50
C ASN A 26 11.10 -3.81 6.83
N ILE A 27 9.87 -4.16 7.20
CA ILE A 27 9.10 -5.26 6.62
C ILE A 27 8.05 -4.64 5.72
N ILE A 28 8.14 -4.94 4.42
CA ILE A 28 7.21 -4.42 3.42
C ILE A 28 6.31 -5.54 2.95
N ASP A 29 5.00 -5.33 3.06
CA ASP A 29 3.99 -6.24 2.52
C ASP A 29 2.86 -5.46 1.82
N ALA A 30 2.11 -6.16 0.96
CA ALA A 30 0.99 -5.59 0.23
C ALA A 30 -0.31 -6.37 0.44
N THR A 31 -1.34 -5.66 0.85
CA THR A 31 -2.69 -6.19 0.96
C THR A 31 -3.58 -5.73 -0.20
N VAL A 32 -4.41 -6.64 -0.71
CA VAL A 32 -5.34 -6.36 -1.80
C VAL A 32 -6.64 -5.80 -1.22
N ILE A 33 -7.11 -4.68 -1.79
CA ILE A 33 -8.39 -4.06 -1.44
C ILE A 33 -9.32 -4.22 -2.66
N GLU A 34 -10.45 -4.90 -2.49
CA GLU A 34 -11.40 -5.05 -3.61
C GLU A 34 -12.03 -3.71 -3.99
N ALA A 35 -12.15 -3.46 -5.29
CA ALA A 35 -12.88 -2.32 -5.83
C ALA A 35 -14.36 -2.37 -5.41
N LYS A 36 -14.95 -1.22 -5.09
CA LYS A 36 -16.38 -1.09 -4.83
C LYS A 36 -17.19 -1.48 -6.07
N GLN A 37 -16.70 -1.14 -7.26
CA GLN A 37 -17.25 -1.57 -8.53
C GLN A 37 -16.23 -2.42 -9.29
N SER A 38 -16.24 -3.73 -9.03
CA SER A 38 -15.25 -4.66 -9.59
C SER A 38 -15.63 -5.24 -10.96
N ARG A 39 -16.91 -5.21 -11.34
CA ARG A 39 -17.41 -5.83 -12.58
C ARG A 39 -17.72 -4.81 -13.67
N LYS A 40 -17.34 -5.15 -14.90
CA LYS A 40 -17.80 -4.43 -16.11
C LYS A 40 -19.31 -4.50 -16.20
N ARG A 41 -19.98 -3.38 -16.00
CA ARG A 41 -21.41 -3.20 -16.28
C ARG A 41 -21.62 -1.90 -17.02
N LYS A 42 -22.72 -1.86 -17.79
CA LYS A 42 -23.17 -0.65 -18.46
C LYS A 42 -23.94 0.21 -17.46
N GLY A 43 -23.43 1.41 -17.21
CA GLY A 43 -24.12 2.41 -16.40
C GLY A 43 -25.34 2.97 -17.12
N ARG A 44 -26.13 3.79 -16.41
CA ARG A 44 -27.34 4.42 -16.97
C ARG A 44 -27.08 5.18 -18.27
N ASN A 45 -25.89 5.78 -18.39
CA ASN A 45 -25.48 6.57 -19.54
C ASN A 45 -24.64 5.77 -20.56
N GLY A 46 -24.52 4.46 -20.40
CA GLY A 46 -23.76 3.59 -21.29
C GLY A 46 -22.26 3.45 -20.99
N ASN A 47 -21.75 4.16 -19.99
CA ASN A 47 -20.36 4.09 -19.55
C ASN A 47 -20.05 2.82 -18.74
N ASN A 48 -18.78 2.42 -18.68
CA ASN A 48 -18.33 1.34 -17.78
C ASN A 48 -18.49 1.82 -16.32
N THR A 49 -19.06 0.99 -15.46
CA THR A 49 -19.22 1.30 -14.03
C THR A 49 -18.06 0.85 -13.17
N GLN A 50 -17.05 0.15 -13.71
CA GLN A 50 -15.87 -0.25 -12.92
C GLN A 50 -15.15 0.97 -12.35
N ASP A 51 -14.57 0.80 -11.16
CA ASP A 51 -13.70 1.80 -10.57
C ASP A 51 -12.50 2.03 -11.53
N PRO A 52 -12.37 3.23 -12.14
CA PRO A 52 -11.46 3.43 -13.27
C PRO A 52 -9.97 3.40 -12.89
N GLU A 53 -9.66 3.59 -11.61
CA GLU A 53 -8.30 3.59 -11.06
C GLU A 53 -7.88 2.21 -10.53
N ALA A 54 -8.80 1.24 -10.50
CA ALA A 54 -8.53 -0.12 -10.07
C ALA A 54 -8.02 -0.97 -11.24
N ASP A 55 -7.27 -2.03 -10.91
CA ASP A 55 -6.80 -3.01 -11.90
C ASP A 55 -6.74 -4.43 -11.29
N TYR A 56 -6.49 -5.41 -12.14
CA TYR A 56 -6.46 -6.82 -11.77
C TYR A 56 -5.15 -7.21 -11.08
N ASN A 57 -5.29 -7.71 -9.85
CA ASN A 57 -4.29 -8.52 -9.19
C ASN A 57 -4.54 -10.01 -9.49
N VAL A 58 -3.47 -10.77 -9.73
CA VAL A 58 -3.53 -12.21 -9.96
C VAL A 58 -2.54 -12.91 -9.04
N LYS A 59 -3.00 -13.90 -8.28
CA LYS A 59 -2.16 -14.75 -7.44
C LYS A 59 -2.55 -16.22 -7.57
N ILE A 60 -1.59 -17.10 -7.32
CA ILE A 60 -1.85 -18.53 -7.12
C ILE A 60 -2.15 -18.72 -5.63
N ALA A 61 -3.34 -19.21 -5.31
CA ALA A 61 -3.71 -19.52 -3.93
C ALA A 61 -3.04 -20.82 -3.44
N ALA A 62 -3.07 -21.07 -2.14
CA ALA A 62 -2.47 -22.26 -1.53
C ALA A 62 -3.06 -23.58 -2.07
N ASP A 63 -4.26 -23.54 -2.65
CA ASP A 63 -4.91 -24.66 -3.35
C ASP A 63 -4.41 -24.86 -4.79
N GLY A 64 -3.39 -24.11 -5.21
CA GLY A 64 -2.83 -24.11 -6.57
C GLY A 64 -3.69 -23.39 -7.61
N LYS A 65 -4.85 -22.84 -7.24
CA LYS A 65 -5.77 -22.19 -8.18
C LYS A 65 -5.43 -20.72 -8.36
N ARG A 66 -5.54 -20.24 -9.60
CA ARG A 66 -5.44 -18.82 -9.92
C ARG A 66 -6.63 -18.06 -9.33
N LYS A 67 -6.35 -17.04 -8.53
CA LYS A 67 -7.33 -16.08 -8.01
C LYS A 67 -7.04 -14.71 -8.62
N THR A 68 -8.09 -14.08 -9.12
CA THR A 68 -8.04 -12.76 -9.74
C THR A 68 -8.94 -11.82 -8.96
N THR A 69 -8.39 -10.71 -8.49
CA THR A 69 -9.12 -9.67 -7.76
C THR A 69 -8.99 -8.35 -8.50
N TYR A 70 -10.09 -7.66 -8.77
CA TYR A 70 -10.05 -6.32 -9.35
C TYR A 70 -10.14 -5.29 -8.21
N GLY A 71 -9.16 -4.40 -8.14
CA GLY A 71 -9.10 -3.49 -7.01
C GLY A 71 -7.79 -2.73 -6.93
N TYR A 72 -7.38 -2.49 -5.70
CA TYR A 72 -6.22 -1.71 -5.33
C TYR A 72 -5.26 -2.58 -4.51
N LYS A 73 -4.06 -2.07 -4.32
CA LYS A 73 -3.10 -2.58 -3.35
C LYS A 73 -2.71 -1.48 -2.38
N MET A 74 -2.72 -1.82 -1.10
CA MET A 74 -2.09 -1.03 -0.04
C MET A 74 -0.76 -1.68 0.30
N HIS A 75 0.33 -0.94 0.11
CA HIS A 75 1.67 -1.37 0.49
C HIS A 75 2.04 -0.71 1.80
N VAL A 76 2.48 -1.49 2.78
CA VAL A 76 2.73 -1.05 4.14
C VAL A 76 4.16 -1.40 4.54
N ASN A 77 4.84 -0.46 5.18
CA ASN A 77 6.13 -0.66 5.82
C ASN A 77 5.95 -0.66 7.34
N THR A 78 6.37 -1.74 8.00
CA THR A 78 6.38 -1.89 9.46
C THR A 78 7.77 -2.23 9.99
N ASP A 79 8.00 -2.03 11.29
CA ASP A 79 9.15 -2.65 11.98
C ASP A 79 8.85 -4.09 12.45
N GLU A 80 9.80 -4.68 13.17
CA GLU A 80 9.67 -6.00 13.80
C GLU A 80 8.56 -6.10 14.85
N ASP A 81 8.19 -4.98 15.48
CA ASP A 81 7.16 -4.91 16.52
C ASP A 81 5.76 -4.62 15.94
N GLY A 82 5.69 -4.35 14.64
CA GLY A 82 4.45 -4.12 13.90
C GLY A 82 3.98 -2.67 13.87
N PHE A 83 4.82 -1.70 14.25
CA PHE A 83 4.48 -0.28 14.09
C PHE A 83 4.50 0.10 12.61
N VAL A 84 3.45 0.78 12.17
CA VAL A 84 3.32 1.25 10.78
C VAL A 84 4.15 2.52 10.57
N LYS A 85 5.25 2.40 9.83
CA LYS A 85 6.12 3.54 9.48
C LYS A 85 5.56 4.34 8.33
N LYS A 86 5.07 3.65 7.29
CA LYS A 86 4.56 4.27 6.07
C LYS A 86 3.60 3.36 5.33
N MET A 87 2.71 3.95 4.57
CA MET A 87 1.77 3.25 3.69
C MET A 87 1.62 4.00 2.37
N THR A 88 1.34 3.26 1.30
CA THR A 88 1.02 3.81 -0.03
C THR A 88 -0.09 2.98 -0.67
N TYR A 89 -0.82 3.59 -1.61
CA TYR A 89 -1.92 2.94 -2.31
C TYR A 89 -1.73 3.04 -3.82
N THR A 90 -2.06 1.97 -4.53
CA THR A 90 -1.88 1.83 -5.98
C THR A 90 -2.99 0.98 -6.58
N SER A 91 -3.08 0.93 -7.91
CA SER A 91 -3.92 -0.04 -8.61
C SER A 91 -3.45 -1.49 -8.33
N GLY A 92 -4.37 -2.46 -8.36
CA GLY A 92 -4.13 -3.83 -7.91
C GLY A 92 -3.03 -4.61 -8.65
N ASN A 93 -2.64 -4.13 -9.84
CA ASN A 93 -1.61 -4.72 -10.69
C ASN A 93 -0.19 -4.26 -10.35
N VAL A 94 0.00 -3.25 -9.49
CA VAL A 94 1.34 -2.74 -9.15
C VAL A 94 2.07 -3.74 -8.25
N HIS A 95 3.33 -4.03 -8.59
CA HIS A 95 4.21 -4.88 -7.78
C HIS A 95 4.85 -4.06 -6.66
N ASP A 96 5.00 -4.66 -5.49
CA ASP A 96 5.31 -3.98 -4.24
C ASP A 96 6.73 -3.38 -4.27
N SER A 97 7.66 -4.03 -4.99
CA SER A 97 9.00 -3.51 -5.27
C SER A 97 9.04 -2.14 -5.96
N LYS A 98 7.97 -1.75 -6.68
CA LYS A 98 7.88 -0.44 -7.31
C LYS A 98 7.62 0.69 -6.31
N GLU A 99 7.15 0.36 -5.11
CA GLU A 99 6.82 1.31 -4.06
C GLU A 99 7.89 1.36 -2.95
N PHE A 100 8.95 0.54 -3.02
CA PHE A 100 10.00 0.45 -2.00
C PHE A 100 10.68 1.79 -1.72
N ASP A 101 11.11 2.53 -2.76
CA ASP A 101 11.77 3.83 -2.57
C ASP A 101 10.88 4.83 -1.83
N LYS A 102 9.58 4.80 -2.10
CA LYS A 102 8.60 5.65 -1.42
C LYS A 102 8.44 5.21 0.03
N LEU A 103 8.30 3.91 0.28
CA LEU A 103 8.07 3.33 1.61
C LEU A 103 9.27 3.39 2.55
N LEU A 104 10.48 3.29 2.00
CA LEU A 104 11.74 3.39 2.73
C LEU A 104 12.22 4.84 2.90
N GLY A 105 11.58 5.80 2.21
CA GLY A 105 11.94 7.21 2.34
C GLY A 105 13.33 7.56 1.78
N ILE A 106 13.91 6.73 0.91
CA ILE A 106 15.27 6.88 0.34
C ILE A 106 15.46 8.28 -0.29
N ASN A 107 14.40 8.85 -0.84
CA ASN A 107 14.44 10.17 -1.46
C ASN A 107 14.54 11.36 -0.48
N LYS A 108 14.30 11.16 0.83
CA LYS A 108 14.50 12.22 1.84
C LYS A 108 15.99 12.54 2.06
N HIS A 109 16.90 11.61 1.76
CA HIS A 109 18.35 11.76 1.98
C HIS A 109 19.14 12.26 0.76
N LYS A 110 18.49 12.55 -0.37
CA LYS A 110 19.15 13.09 -1.59
C LYS A 110 19.20 14.63 -1.63
N LYS A 111 18.77 15.31 -0.58
CA LYS A 111 18.94 16.76 -0.44
C LYS A 111 20.07 17.02 0.56
N GLU A 112 21.29 16.92 0.06
CA GLU A 112 22.48 17.61 0.59
C GLU A 112 23.13 18.37 -0.58
#